data_AF-A0A8T3ZEN3-F1
#
_entry.id   AF-A0A8T3ZEN3-F1
#
_cell.length_a   1.000
_cell.length_b   1.000
_cell.length_c   1.000
_cell.angle_alpha   90.00
_cell.angle_beta   90.00
_cell.angle_gamma   90.00
#
_symmetry.space_group_name_H-M   'P 1'
#
loop_
_entity.id
_entity.type
_entity.pdbx_description
1 polymer ?
#
loop_
_entity_poly.entity_id
_entity_poly.type
_entity_poly.pdbx_seq_one_letter_code
_entity_poly.pdbx_strand_id
1 'polypeptide(L)'
;MKDEGVSTIINKIKSKTISLDAICYINWGLRTGTEELTEKMIQRSQSGPQWKKMVRGDGITDRYSMIWQGEYINYDKSELFNPMFEDLFEKEKIIIRKIAGARGLFASFDPDKYYAFSTTILAVPYHLVETCLISRDEKHLQDCRVRATMEQINFSKTWSQKFLLVVINSRLLGFYYWNCIGDELSVVPNHVKELPIRQIDFSNPSQKVVHDSLASLADRMLTLHKQRNELLSKIPGDTTISFKEVNANRAAFHISMLADTKVSDFKPFLKLKIKEFVLKRDGSALVLFHQEKGEALRLTFDDEDFLKYFALIFARWIEDNSKKGFKGEFDLPSVTNLAESIKPTLAQLEKEIGADDILAIQSEIAETDKTIDKMVYELYELTPEDVAVVETLPVEEVRRKYGWH
;
A
#
# COMPACT_ATOMS: atom_id res chain seq x y z
N MET A 1 33.38 -5.47 -8.59
CA MET A 1 32.49 -4.75 -9.53
C MET A 1 31.05 -4.60 -9.03
N LYS A 2 30.14 -5.61 -9.04
CA LYS A 2 28.73 -5.39 -8.57
C LYS A 2 28.63 -4.91 -7.10
N ASP A 3 29.43 -5.47 -6.17
CA ASP A 3 29.40 -5.06 -4.75
C ASP A 3 30.11 -3.72 -4.45
N GLU A 4 31.03 -3.26 -5.32
CA GLU A 4 31.70 -1.96 -5.16
C GLU A 4 30.78 -0.79 -5.52
N GLY A 5 29.95 -0.96 -6.56
CA GLY A 5 28.94 0.03 -6.96
C GLY A 5 27.90 0.25 -5.86
N VAL A 6 27.35 -0.85 -5.31
CA VAL A 6 26.40 -0.81 -4.19
C VAL A 6 27.00 -0.12 -2.96
N SER A 7 28.23 -0.47 -2.60
CA SER A 7 28.93 0.14 -1.45
C SER A 7 29.14 1.66 -1.63
N THR A 8 29.47 2.09 -2.85
CA THR A 8 29.63 3.51 -3.18
C THR A 8 28.32 4.28 -3.04
N ILE A 9 27.22 3.71 -3.53
CA ILE A 9 25.88 4.30 -3.40
C ILE A 9 25.47 4.39 -1.92
N ILE A 10 25.67 3.33 -1.14
CA ILE A 10 25.38 3.33 0.30
C ILE A 10 26.16 4.43 1.02
N ASN A 11 27.43 4.63 0.68
CA ASN A 11 28.25 5.69 1.26
C ASN A 11 27.72 7.09 0.90
N LYS A 12 27.27 7.31 -0.34
CA LYS A 12 26.60 8.55 -0.74
C LYS A 12 25.31 8.77 0.05
N ILE A 13 24.49 7.73 0.18
CA ILE A 13 23.24 7.76 0.95
C ILE A 13 23.51 8.11 2.41
N LYS A 14 24.56 7.59 3.04
CA LYS A 14 24.92 7.90 4.43
C LYS A 14 25.64 9.24 4.59
N SER A 15 26.09 9.85 3.49
CA SER A 15 26.86 11.09 3.54
C SER A 15 25.96 12.32 3.75
N LYS A 16 26.32 13.16 4.73
CA LYS A 16 25.56 14.38 5.09
C LYS A 16 24.09 14.07 5.40
N THR A 17 23.84 12.93 6.04
CA THR A 17 22.50 12.55 6.52
C THR A 17 22.43 12.53 8.03
N ILE A 18 21.22 12.68 8.53
CA ILE A 18 20.85 12.42 9.91
C ILE A 18 19.91 11.22 9.95
N SER A 19 19.86 10.52 11.08
CA SER A 19 18.89 9.47 11.30
C SER A 19 17.47 10.05 11.41
N LEU A 20 16.45 9.34 10.95
CA LEU A 20 15.05 9.77 11.13
C LEU A 20 14.70 9.97 12.61
N ASP A 21 15.31 9.21 13.52
CA ASP A 21 15.18 9.37 14.99
C ASP A 21 15.73 10.69 15.54
N ALA A 22 16.47 11.47 14.73
CA ALA A 22 16.86 12.83 15.09
C ALA A 22 15.68 13.82 14.95
N ILE A 23 14.65 13.47 14.18
CA ILE A 23 13.52 14.33 13.83
C ILE A 23 12.23 13.81 14.46
N CYS A 24 12.01 12.50 14.43
CA CYS A 24 10.78 11.86 14.83
C CYS A 24 10.99 10.93 16.03
N TYR A 25 10.04 10.95 16.95
CA TYR A 25 9.83 9.83 17.86
C TYR A 25 9.25 8.65 17.10
N ILE A 26 9.95 7.51 17.16
CA ILE A 26 9.60 6.31 16.40
C ILE A 26 9.33 5.15 17.34
N ASN A 27 8.12 4.60 17.27
CA ASN A 27 7.74 3.44 18.09
C ASN A 27 6.62 2.61 17.44
N TRP A 28 6.35 1.45 18.03
CA TRP A 28 5.21 0.61 17.68
C TRP A 28 3.88 1.32 17.98
N GLY A 29 2.81 0.85 17.33
CA GLY A 29 1.45 1.04 17.80
C GLY A 29 1.13 0.24 19.08
N LEU A 30 -0.08 0.42 19.61
CA LEU A 30 -0.54 -0.21 20.85
C LEU A 30 -0.65 -1.74 20.73
N ARG A 31 -0.57 -2.43 21.88
CA ARG A 31 -0.82 -3.87 22.03
C ARG A 31 -1.88 -4.10 23.09
N THR A 32 -2.87 -4.89 22.73
CA THR A 32 -3.92 -5.39 23.62
C THR A 32 -3.38 -6.46 24.56
N GLY A 33 -2.58 -7.41 24.06
CA GLY A 33 -2.03 -8.51 24.86
C GLY A 33 -2.34 -9.85 24.19
N THR A 34 -3.17 -10.66 24.84
CA THR A 34 -3.62 -11.95 24.29
C THR A 34 -4.63 -11.77 23.14
N GLU A 35 -4.85 -12.83 22.37
CA GLU A 35 -5.86 -12.87 21.31
C GLU A 35 -7.27 -12.65 21.87
N GLU A 36 -7.63 -13.33 22.96
CA GLU A 36 -8.91 -13.14 23.66
C GLU A 36 -9.15 -11.67 24.06
N LEU A 37 -8.13 -11.01 24.61
CA LEU A 37 -8.24 -9.60 24.97
C LEU A 37 -8.33 -8.71 23.73
N THR A 38 -7.68 -9.10 22.63
CA THR A 38 -7.78 -8.39 21.35
C THR A 38 -9.21 -8.42 20.81
N GLU A 39 -9.88 -9.56 20.85
CA GLU A 39 -11.28 -9.72 20.44
C GLU A 39 -12.24 -8.92 21.34
N LYS A 40 -11.97 -8.87 22.65
CA LYS A 40 -12.77 -8.07 23.60
C LYS A 40 -12.61 -6.56 23.37
N MET A 41 -11.39 -6.12 23.07
CA MET A 41 -11.04 -4.69 23.04
C MET A 41 -11.25 -4.04 21.68
N ILE A 42 -11.47 -4.82 20.61
CA ILE A 42 -11.62 -4.32 19.25
C ILE A 42 -12.97 -4.73 18.68
N GLN A 43 -13.70 -3.75 18.15
CA GLN A 43 -15.02 -3.99 17.56
C GLN A 43 -15.26 -3.08 16.34
N ARG A 44 -16.34 -3.34 15.59
CA ARG A 44 -16.71 -2.57 14.37
C ARG A 44 -17.77 -1.49 14.59
N SER A 45 -18.10 -1.20 15.85
CA SER A 45 -19.03 -0.16 16.26
C SER A 45 -18.40 0.75 17.31
N GLN A 46 -18.90 1.98 17.44
CA GLN A 46 -18.47 2.87 18.52
C GLN A 46 -19.45 2.76 19.69
N SER A 47 -19.05 2.07 20.76
CA SER A 47 -19.92 1.83 21.94
C SER A 47 -19.76 2.87 23.05
N GLY A 48 -18.98 3.93 22.83
CA GLY A 48 -18.74 5.00 23.82
C GLY A 48 -17.52 5.88 23.50
N PRO A 49 -17.24 6.92 24.30
CA PRO A 49 -16.15 7.87 24.08
C PRO A 49 -14.74 7.27 24.25
N GLN A 50 -14.62 6.18 25.02
CA GLN A 50 -13.37 5.41 25.16
C GLN A 50 -13.04 4.57 23.92
N TRP A 51 -14.01 4.32 23.05
CA TRP A 51 -13.82 3.60 21.80
C TRP A 51 -13.29 4.56 20.73
N LYS A 52 -12.00 4.41 20.41
CA LYS A 52 -11.29 5.27 19.45
C LYS A 52 -11.17 4.57 18.11
N LYS A 53 -11.30 5.30 17.00
CA LYS A 53 -11.06 4.74 15.67
C LYS A 53 -9.63 4.22 15.60
N MET A 54 -9.46 2.99 15.12
CA MET A 54 -8.15 2.36 15.05
C MET A 54 -7.79 1.88 13.65
N VAL A 55 -6.50 1.69 13.43
CA VAL A 55 -5.97 1.13 12.18
C VAL A 55 -4.91 0.08 12.48
N ARG A 56 -4.86 -0.95 11.64
CA ARG A 56 -3.84 -2.01 11.63
C ARG A 56 -3.00 -1.88 10.36
N GLY A 57 -1.89 -2.63 10.29
CA GLY A 57 -0.97 -2.60 9.15
C GLY A 57 -1.61 -2.96 7.80
N ASP A 58 -2.66 -3.77 7.79
CA ASP A 58 -3.48 -4.10 6.62
C ASP A 58 -4.36 -2.94 6.14
N GLY A 59 -4.68 -1.99 7.01
CA GLY A 59 -5.24 -0.68 6.62
C GLY A 59 -4.25 0.20 5.87
N ILE A 60 -2.94 -0.09 5.94
CA ILE A 60 -1.90 0.61 5.16
C ILE A 60 -1.67 -0.21 3.89
N THR A 61 -2.45 0.09 2.86
CA THR A 61 -2.62 -0.78 1.69
C THR A 61 -1.51 -0.63 0.65
N ASP A 62 -0.89 0.54 0.58
CA ASP A 62 0.19 0.86 -0.36
C ASP A 62 0.96 2.12 0.10
N ARG A 63 2.04 2.51 -0.60
CA ARG A 63 2.66 3.84 -0.45
C ARG A 63 1.59 4.92 -0.56
N TYR A 64 1.60 5.87 0.37
CA TYR A 64 0.65 7.00 0.41
C TYR A 64 -0.84 6.60 0.51
N SER A 65 -1.15 5.33 0.78
CA SER A 65 -2.53 4.82 0.78
C SER A 65 -2.89 4.20 2.13
N MET A 66 -4.00 4.67 2.69
CA MET A 66 -4.57 4.13 3.91
C MET A 66 -6.09 4.01 3.77
N ILE A 67 -6.64 2.89 4.22
CA ILE A 67 -8.08 2.61 4.24
C ILE A 67 -8.45 2.19 5.65
N TRP A 68 -9.35 2.95 6.28
CA TRP A 68 -9.87 2.57 7.59
C TRP A 68 -10.84 1.40 7.45
N GLN A 69 -10.63 0.36 8.27
CA GLN A 69 -11.35 -0.91 8.16
C GLN A 69 -12.64 -0.97 8.99
N GLY A 70 -13.06 0.18 9.56
CA GLY A 70 -14.24 0.26 10.41
C GLY A 70 -14.00 -0.19 11.86
N GLU A 71 -12.75 -0.38 12.28
CA GLU A 71 -12.42 -0.86 13.62
C GLU A 71 -12.28 0.28 14.64
N TYR A 72 -12.69 -0.02 15.87
CA TYR A 72 -12.52 0.81 17.07
C TYR A 72 -11.83 0.00 18.16
N ILE A 73 -10.89 0.62 18.87
CA ILE A 73 -10.23 0.09 20.08
C ILE A 73 -10.88 0.71 21.32
N ASN A 74 -11.23 -0.10 22.32
CA ASN A 74 -11.51 0.37 23.66
C ASN A 74 -10.18 0.81 24.31
N TYR A 75 -9.91 2.12 24.35
CA TYR A 75 -8.64 2.63 24.86
C TYR A 75 -8.67 2.84 26.37
N ASP A 76 -8.82 1.75 27.12
CA ASP A 76 -8.60 1.72 28.56
C ASP A 76 -7.16 1.26 28.84
N LYS A 77 -6.28 2.20 29.19
CA LYS A 77 -4.86 1.93 29.45
C LYS A 77 -4.64 0.89 30.55
N SER A 78 -5.57 0.75 31.49
CA SER A 78 -5.44 -0.21 32.59
C SER A 78 -5.67 -1.66 32.16
N GLU A 79 -6.37 -1.87 31.03
CA GLU A 79 -6.60 -3.19 30.45
C GLU A 79 -5.59 -3.55 29.34
N LEU A 80 -4.93 -2.57 28.71
CA LEU A 80 -4.01 -2.81 27.59
C LEU A 80 -2.61 -3.24 28.04
N PHE A 81 -2.04 -4.27 27.40
CA PHE A 81 -0.66 -4.72 27.66
C PHE A 81 0.40 -3.66 27.37
N ASN A 82 0.26 -2.94 26.25
CA ASN A 82 1.10 -1.80 25.93
C ASN A 82 0.24 -0.71 25.26
N PRO A 83 -0.36 0.20 26.05
CA PRO A 83 -1.28 1.19 25.52
C PRO A 83 -0.60 2.23 24.64
N MET A 84 0.71 2.44 24.80
CA MET A 84 1.38 3.67 24.38
C MET A 84 0.69 4.90 25.02
N PHE A 85 0.80 6.07 24.40
CA PHE A 85 0.27 7.33 24.91
C PHE A 85 -0.51 8.08 23.82
N GLU A 86 -1.42 8.95 24.25
CA GLU A 86 -2.43 9.60 23.41
C GLU A 86 -1.78 10.49 22.35
N ASP A 87 -0.78 11.31 22.70
CA ASP A 87 -0.10 12.18 21.73
C ASP A 87 0.60 11.38 20.61
N LEU A 88 0.91 10.10 20.81
CA LEU A 88 1.42 9.26 19.72
C LEU A 88 0.35 9.00 18.65
N PHE A 89 -0.93 9.02 19.03
CA PHE A 89 -2.07 8.74 18.15
C PHE A 89 -2.83 9.99 17.73
N GLU A 90 -3.00 10.96 18.64
CA GLU A 90 -3.86 12.14 18.51
C GLU A 90 -3.18 13.31 17.76
N LYS A 91 -2.01 13.04 17.18
CA LYS A 91 -1.27 13.94 16.28
C LYS A 91 -1.23 13.34 14.88
N GLU A 92 -1.08 14.22 13.90
CA GLU A 92 -0.80 13.78 12.54
C GLU A 92 0.52 13.03 12.51
N LYS A 93 0.58 11.93 11.77
CA LYS A 93 1.71 11.00 11.85
C LYS A 93 1.96 10.26 10.56
N ILE A 94 3.20 9.83 10.38
CA ILE A 94 3.57 8.87 9.35
C ILE A 94 3.37 7.47 9.95
N ILE A 95 2.69 6.60 9.20
CA ILE A 95 2.48 5.20 9.58
C ILE A 95 3.21 4.31 8.59
N ILE A 96 4.16 3.53 9.09
CA ILE A 96 4.92 2.53 8.35
C ILE A 96 4.32 1.16 8.66
N ARG A 97 4.11 0.34 7.63
CA ARG A 97 3.59 -1.02 7.82
C ARG A 97 4.70 -1.94 8.34
N LYS A 98 4.44 -2.68 9.43
CA LYS A 98 5.40 -3.66 9.98
C LYS A 98 5.62 -4.83 9.01
N ILE A 99 4.52 -5.52 8.67
CA ILE A 99 4.57 -6.72 7.84
C ILE A 99 4.45 -6.28 6.39
N ALA A 100 5.60 -6.02 5.77
CA ALA A 100 5.64 -5.55 4.40
C ALA A 100 6.01 -6.64 3.38
N GLY A 101 6.54 -7.78 3.86
CA GLY A 101 6.96 -8.91 3.04
C GLY A 101 7.81 -8.47 1.85
N ALA A 102 7.50 -9.03 0.69
CA ALA A 102 8.15 -8.76 -0.58
C ALA A 102 8.14 -7.27 -1.00
N ARG A 103 7.22 -6.44 -0.49
CA ARG A 103 7.12 -5.01 -0.84
C ARG A 103 8.13 -4.12 -0.09
N GLY A 104 8.68 -4.58 1.04
CA GLY A 104 9.72 -3.85 1.79
C GLY A 104 9.21 -2.57 2.46
N LEU A 105 10.07 -1.55 2.62
CA LEU A 105 9.71 -0.32 3.33
C LEU A 105 8.64 0.49 2.56
N PHE A 106 7.48 0.71 3.18
CA PHE A 106 6.50 1.70 2.71
C PHE A 106 5.65 2.28 3.84
N ALA A 107 5.15 3.49 3.59
CA ALA A 107 4.45 4.29 4.57
C ALA A 107 3.29 5.09 3.95
N SER A 108 2.38 5.52 4.80
CA SER A 108 1.33 6.50 4.49
C SER A 108 1.26 7.58 5.58
N PHE A 109 0.44 8.60 5.35
CA PHE A 109 0.20 9.69 6.30
C PHE A 109 -1.19 9.55 6.91
N ASP A 110 -1.27 9.76 8.23
CA ASP A 110 -2.51 9.75 8.98
C ASP A 110 -2.87 11.16 9.47
N PRO A 111 -3.75 11.87 8.74
CA PRO A 111 -4.31 13.15 9.19
C PRO A 111 -5.50 12.97 10.16
N ASP A 112 -6.10 11.78 10.20
CA ASP A 112 -7.34 11.48 10.93
C ASP A 112 -7.09 10.98 12.36
N LYS A 113 -5.81 10.78 12.72
CA LYS A 113 -5.36 10.49 14.09
C LYS A 113 -5.86 9.15 14.62
N TYR A 114 -5.79 8.11 13.79
CA TYR A 114 -6.17 6.74 14.18
C TYR A 114 -5.27 6.22 15.30
N TYR A 115 -5.87 5.47 16.24
CA TYR A 115 -5.11 4.68 17.20
C TYR A 115 -4.52 3.46 16.49
N ALA A 116 -3.20 3.41 16.37
CA ALA A 116 -2.57 2.42 15.51
C ALA A 116 -2.18 1.16 16.30
N PHE A 117 -2.44 -0.01 15.72
CA PHE A 117 -2.11 -1.30 16.32
C PHE A 117 -0.63 -1.66 16.11
N SER A 118 -0.12 -2.62 16.87
CA SER A 118 1.29 -3.07 16.82
C SER A 118 1.78 -3.68 15.50
N THR A 119 0.89 -3.85 14.52
CA THR A 119 1.23 -4.14 13.11
C THR A 119 1.67 -2.90 12.33
N THR A 120 1.81 -1.77 13.01
CA THR A 120 2.28 -0.49 12.47
C THR A 120 3.45 0.05 13.29
N ILE A 121 4.27 0.88 12.64
CA ILE A 121 5.30 1.71 13.26
C ILE A 121 4.94 3.16 12.98
N LEU A 122 5.00 4.00 14.01
CA LEU A 122 4.62 5.39 13.97
C LEU A 122 5.87 6.25 14.00
N ALA A 123 5.94 7.25 13.13
CA ALA A 123 6.95 8.31 13.17
C ALA A 123 6.24 9.65 13.34
N VAL A 124 6.46 10.28 14.50
CA VAL A 124 5.86 11.55 14.89
C VAL A 124 6.96 12.55 15.23
N PRO A 125 7.04 13.72 14.58
CA PRO A 125 8.01 14.75 14.93
C PRO A 125 8.01 15.06 16.43
N TYR A 126 9.20 15.23 17.04
CA TYR A 126 9.31 15.42 18.49
C TYR A 126 8.49 16.59 19.03
N HIS A 127 8.35 17.68 18.27
CA HIS A 127 7.54 18.83 18.68
C HIS A 127 6.05 18.55 18.79
N LEU A 128 5.52 17.51 18.14
CA LEU A 128 4.11 17.14 18.27
C LEU A 128 3.84 16.29 19.51
N VAL A 129 4.87 15.66 20.09
CA VAL A 129 4.79 14.86 21.32
C VAL A 129 5.43 15.57 22.53
N GLU A 130 5.65 16.89 22.42
CA GLU A 130 6.30 17.73 23.44
C GLU A 130 5.58 17.72 24.79
N THR A 131 4.25 17.65 24.79
CA THR A 131 3.43 17.59 26.01
C THR A 131 3.75 16.35 26.87
N CYS A 132 4.12 15.24 26.24
CA CYS A 132 4.62 14.05 26.92
C CYS A 132 6.11 14.12 27.31
N LEU A 133 6.88 15.06 26.73
CA LEU A 133 8.32 15.24 26.92
C LEU A 133 8.67 16.15 28.12
N ILE A 134 7.77 17.07 28.50
CA ILE A 134 8.02 18.13 29.50
C ILE A 134 7.20 17.93 30.79
N SER A 135 6.32 16.93 30.84
CA SER A 135 5.53 16.61 32.02
C SER A 135 6.42 16.43 33.26
N ARG A 136 6.10 17.12 34.36
CA ARG A 136 6.71 16.89 35.69
C ARG A 136 5.89 15.94 36.56
N ASP A 137 4.79 15.41 36.03
CA ASP A 137 4.00 14.39 36.71
C ASP A 137 4.72 13.05 36.58
N GLU A 138 5.30 12.58 37.68
CA GLU A 138 6.04 11.30 37.75
C GLU A 138 5.21 10.12 37.23
N LYS A 139 3.88 10.15 37.37
CA LYS A 139 2.99 9.09 36.86
C LYS A 139 2.88 9.15 35.33
N HIS A 140 2.75 10.34 34.76
CA HIS A 140 2.68 10.54 33.30
C HIS A 140 4.05 10.28 32.63
N LEU A 141 5.16 10.56 33.32
CA LEU A 141 6.52 10.24 32.88
C LEU A 141 6.83 8.73 32.87
N GLN A 142 6.18 7.93 33.72
CA GLN A 142 6.33 6.47 33.70
C GLN A 142 5.65 5.83 32.48
N ASP A 143 4.52 6.39 32.05
CA ASP A 143 3.75 5.92 30.89
C ASP A 143 4.36 6.42 29.56
N CYS A 144 4.91 7.63 29.52
CA CYS A 144 5.58 8.23 28.36
C CYS A 144 7.11 8.10 28.47
N ARG A 145 7.69 7.04 27.90
CA ARG A 145 9.15 6.83 27.85
C ARG A 145 9.90 7.71 26.83
N VAL A 146 9.25 8.75 26.30
CA VAL A 146 9.84 9.64 25.30
C VAL A 146 10.89 10.52 25.98
N ARG A 147 12.13 10.53 25.48
CA ARG A 147 13.18 11.43 25.96
C ARG A 147 13.74 12.18 24.76
N ALA A 148 13.57 13.50 24.75
CA ALA A 148 14.09 14.38 23.69
C ALA A 148 14.63 15.67 24.31
N THR A 149 15.68 16.22 23.72
CA THR A 149 16.23 17.52 24.13
C THR A 149 15.39 18.67 23.55
N MET A 150 15.44 19.85 24.17
CA MET A 150 14.80 21.05 23.62
C MET A 150 15.35 21.41 22.23
N GLU A 151 16.63 21.13 21.99
CA GLU A 151 17.26 21.25 20.68
C GLU A 151 16.60 20.31 19.66
N GLN A 152 16.40 19.03 19.99
CA GLN A 152 15.75 18.04 19.12
C GLN A 152 14.28 18.40 18.84
N ILE A 153 13.56 18.89 19.85
CA ILE A 153 12.19 19.39 19.70
C ILE A 153 12.16 20.54 18.69
N ASN A 154 12.98 21.57 18.89
CA ASN A 154 13.01 22.73 18.00
C ASN A 154 13.50 22.37 16.60
N PHE A 155 14.50 21.49 16.51
CA PHE A 155 14.97 20.96 15.23
C PHE A 155 13.84 20.28 14.47
N SER A 156 13.02 19.44 15.12
CA SER A 156 11.90 18.77 14.46
C SER A 156 10.81 19.71 13.92
N LYS A 157 10.70 20.95 14.40
CA LYS A 157 9.67 21.92 13.96
C LYS A 157 9.88 22.41 12.53
N THR A 158 11.12 22.36 12.03
CA THR A 158 11.45 22.85 10.68
C THR A 158 11.19 21.81 9.59
N TRP A 159 11.03 20.53 9.96
CA TRP A 159 10.88 19.44 9.02
C TRP A 159 9.42 19.16 8.68
N SER A 160 9.12 19.06 7.38
CA SER A 160 7.80 18.64 6.93
C SER A 160 7.66 17.12 7.01
N GLN A 161 6.58 16.65 7.65
CA GLN A 161 6.24 15.22 7.65
C GLN A 161 6.01 14.70 6.22
N LYS A 162 5.53 15.55 5.30
CA LYS A 162 5.30 15.22 3.90
C LYS A 162 6.62 15.00 3.14
N PHE A 163 7.62 15.85 3.41
CA PHE A 163 8.98 15.63 2.90
C PHE A 163 9.53 14.29 3.39
N LEU A 164 9.43 14.01 4.70
CA LEU A 164 9.92 12.75 5.27
C LEU A 164 9.22 11.54 4.65
N LEU A 165 7.89 11.61 4.48
CA LEU A 165 7.11 10.57 3.84
C LEU A 165 7.61 10.24 2.43
N VAL A 166 7.91 11.26 1.62
CA VAL A 166 8.40 11.08 0.25
C VAL A 166 9.77 10.43 0.21
N VAL A 167 10.67 10.86 1.10
CA VAL A 167 11.98 10.24 1.22
C VAL A 167 11.85 8.77 1.65
N ILE A 168 11.03 8.47 2.67
CA ILE A 168 10.78 7.08 3.14
C ILE A 168 10.23 6.19 2.02
N ASN A 169 9.29 6.72 1.21
CA ASN A 169 8.63 6.00 0.13
C ASN A 169 9.42 5.98 -1.19
N SER A 170 10.57 6.65 -1.27
CA SER A 170 11.40 6.71 -2.47
C SER A 170 12.05 5.36 -2.79
N ARG A 171 12.32 5.12 -4.07
CA ARG A 171 13.06 3.94 -4.51
C ARG A 171 14.46 3.88 -3.89
N LEU A 172 15.10 5.03 -3.68
CA LEU A 172 16.44 5.10 -3.08
C LEU A 172 16.45 4.58 -1.63
N LEU A 173 15.48 4.98 -0.80
CA LEU A 173 15.40 4.49 0.58
C LEU A 173 14.88 3.05 0.65
N GLY A 174 14.03 2.63 -0.29
CA GLY A 174 13.72 1.21 -0.48
C GLY A 174 14.97 0.38 -0.76
N PHE A 175 15.83 0.85 -1.68
CA PHE A 175 17.12 0.24 -2.00
C PHE A 175 18.04 0.19 -0.76
N TYR A 176 18.16 1.30 -0.03
CA TYR A 176 18.98 1.34 1.19
C TYR A 176 18.47 0.37 2.26
N TYR A 177 17.15 0.36 2.51
CA TYR A 177 16.52 -0.54 3.48
C TYR A 177 16.89 -1.99 3.18
N TRP A 178 16.71 -2.43 1.93
CA TRP A 178 17.01 -3.82 1.55
C TRP A 178 18.48 -4.20 1.64
N ASN A 179 19.40 -3.26 1.42
CA ASN A 179 20.83 -3.57 1.41
C ASN A 179 21.51 -3.40 2.78
N CYS A 180 20.91 -2.65 3.71
CA CYS A 180 21.59 -2.26 4.95
C CYS A 180 20.85 -2.64 6.24
N ILE A 181 19.51 -2.67 6.23
CA ILE A 181 18.73 -2.64 7.48
C ILE A 181 17.68 -3.76 7.55
N GLY A 182 16.98 -4.03 6.45
CA GLY A 182 15.83 -4.94 6.43
C GLY A 182 16.21 -6.38 6.77
N ASP A 183 15.36 -7.05 7.54
CA ASP A 183 15.51 -8.45 7.97
C ASP A 183 14.56 -9.41 7.22
N GLU A 184 14.15 -9.03 6.01
CA GLU A 184 13.30 -9.79 5.06
C GLU A 184 11.85 -10.04 5.48
N LEU A 185 11.56 -10.07 6.79
CA LEU A 185 10.26 -10.43 7.33
C LEU A 185 9.45 -9.21 7.78
N SER A 186 10.10 -8.26 8.46
CA SER A 186 9.39 -7.14 9.06
C SER A 186 10.19 -5.86 9.15
N VAL A 187 9.52 -4.75 8.92
CA VAL A 187 10.02 -3.46 9.39
C VAL A 187 9.84 -3.43 10.91
N VAL A 188 10.88 -3.05 11.65
CA VAL A 188 10.81 -2.80 13.11
C VAL A 188 11.23 -1.36 13.43
N PRO A 189 10.89 -0.77 14.59
CA PRO A 189 11.21 0.62 14.91
C PRO A 189 12.69 0.97 14.76
N ASN A 190 13.62 0.08 15.14
CA ASN A 190 15.05 0.36 14.98
C ASN A 190 15.44 0.52 13.51
N HIS A 191 14.83 -0.26 12.61
CA HIS A 191 15.04 -0.08 11.17
C HIS A 191 14.61 1.32 10.71
N VAL A 192 13.45 1.78 11.18
CA VAL A 192 12.89 3.08 10.81
C VAL A 192 13.70 4.23 11.44
N LYS A 193 14.22 4.04 12.65
CA LYS A 193 15.09 5.02 13.34
C LYS A 193 16.38 5.28 12.56
N GLU A 194 16.95 4.23 11.99
CA GLU A 194 18.23 4.27 11.27
C GLU A 194 18.11 4.76 9.82
N LEU A 195 16.91 5.10 9.34
CA LEU A 195 16.74 5.61 7.99
C LEU A 195 17.52 6.92 7.79
N PRO A 196 18.42 6.99 6.79
CA PRO A 196 19.24 8.15 6.53
C PRO A 196 18.40 9.19 5.79
N ILE A 197 18.21 10.35 6.43
CA ILE A 197 17.51 11.50 5.86
C ILE A 197 18.54 12.57 5.53
N ARG A 198 18.55 13.03 4.27
CA ARG A 198 19.43 14.11 3.83
C ARG A 198 19.25 15.35 4.69
N GLN A 199 20.34 15.83 5.29
CA GLN A 199 20.32 17.06 6.09
C GLN A 199 19.99 18.25 5.18
N ILE A 200 19.04 19.07 5.62
CA ILE A 200 18.62 20.29 4.93
C ILE A 200 19.07 21.51 5.74
N ASP A 201 19.79 22.41 5.10
CA ASP A 201 20.03 23.76 5.64
C ASP A 201 18.85 24.65 5.30
N PHE A 202 17.94 24.83 6.27
CA PHE A 202 16.74 25.67 6.11
C PHE A 202 17.05 27.17 6.02
N SER A 203 18.29 27.60 6.31
CA SER A 203 18.73 28.97 6.05
C SER A 203 19.11 29.19 4.58
N ASN A 204 19.37 28.10 3.84
CA ASN A 204 19.64 28.13 2.40
C ASN A 204 18.32 28.04 1.60
N PRO A 205 17.92 29.10 0.87
CA PRO A 205 16.65 29.11 0.14
C PRO A 205 16.54 28.01 -0.91
N SER A 206 17.64 27.65 -1.59
CA SER A 206 17.62 26.62 -2.63
C SER A 206 17.33 25.24 -2.05
N GLN A 207 17.91 24.90 -0.90
CA GLN A 207 17.63 23.62 -0.24
C GLN A 207 16.21 23.59 0.34
N LYS A 208 15.75 24.71 0.91
CA LYS A 208 14.37 24.85 1.39
C LYS A 208 13.35 24.64 0.26
N VAL A 209 13.60 25.21 -0.92
CA VAL A 209 12.72 25.03 -2.10
C VAL A 209 12.62 23.56 -2.52
N VAL A 210 13.73 22.81 -2.51
CA VAL A 210 13.73 21.37 -2.81
C VAL A 210 12.91 20.60 -1.77
N HIS A 211 13.13 20.89 -0.47
CA HIS A 211 12.36 20.30 0.62
C HIS A 211 10.84 20.54 0.46
N ASP A 212 10.44 21.79 0.22
CA ASP A 212 9.03 22.17 0.10
C ASP A 212 8.38 21.58 -1.15
N SER A 213 9.14 21.46 -2.24
CA SER A 213 8.67 20.86 -3.50
C SER A 213 8.43 19.35 -3.35
N LEU A 214 9.35 18.62 -2.70
CA LEU A 214 9.13 17.21 -2.35
C LEU A 214 7.95 17.02 -1.40
N ALA A 215 7.78 17.90 -0.41
CA ALA A 215 6.60 17.90 0.45
C ALA A 215 5.29 18.06 -0.35
N SER A 216 5.25 18.99 -1.32
CA SER A 216 4.09 19.19 -2.18
C SER A 216 3.78 17.98 -3.07
N LEU A 217 4.80 17.23 -3.52
CA LEU A 217 4.60 15.99 -4.27
C LEU A 217 4.01 14.89 -3.38
N ALA A 218 4.35 14.85 -2.09
CA ALA A 218 3.69 13.96 -1.13
C ALA A 218 2.19 14.24 -1.02
N ASP A 219 1.82 15.51 -0.93
CA ASP A 219 0.41 15.91 -0.84
C ASP A 219 -0.33 15.52 -2.12
N ARG A 220 0.29 15.71 -3.29
CA ARG A 220 -0.26 15.22 -4.56
C ARG A 220 -0.46 13.70 -4.54
N MET A 221 0.54 12.92 -4.11
CA MET A 221 0.42 11.46 -4.01
C MET A 221 -0.72 11.05 -3.06
N LEU A 222 -0.81 11.64 -1.87
CA LEU A 222 -1.88 11.36 -0.91
C LEU A 222 -3.27 11.68 -1.49
N THR A 223 -3.41 12.81 -2.20
CA THR A 223 -4.67 13.18 -2.87
C THR A 223 -5.03 12.20 -3.98
N LEU A 224 -4.10 11.85 -4.86
CA LEU A 224 -4.33 10.91 -5.95
C LEU A 224 -4.71 9.51 -5.42
N HIS A 225 -3.99 9.00 -4.42
CA HIS A 225 -4.33 7.72 -3.79
C HIS A 225 -5.69 7.76 -3.09
N LYS A 226 -6.06 8.88 -2.45
CA LYS A 226 -7.40 9.06 -1.87
C LYS A 226 -8.48 9.03 -2.94
N GLN A 227 -8.34 9.81 -4.02
CA GLN A 227 -9.29 9.83 -5.13
C GLN A 227 -9.44 8.45 -5.78
N ARG A 228 -8.32 7.77 -6.04
CA ARG A 228 -8.30 6.39 -6.54
C ARG A 228 -9.08 5.46 -5.61
N ASN A 229 -8.82 5.51 -4.31
CA ASN A 229 -9.47 4.63 -3.34
C ASN A 229 -10.97 4.94 -3.19
N GLU A 230 -11.37 6.21 -3.27
CA GLU A 230 -12.78 6.63 -3.27
C GLU A 230 -13.52 6.08 -4.50
N LEU A 231 -12.92 6.14 -5.69
CA LEU A 231 -13.47 5.52 -6.90
C LEU A 231 -13.56 4.00 -6.76
N LEU A 232 -12.50 3.35 -6.29
CA LEU A 232 -12.48 1.90 -6.04
C LEU A 232 -13.53 1.47 -5.01
N SER A 233 -13.84 2.30 -4.01
CA SER A 233 -14.85 2.00 -2.99
C SER A 233 -16.29 2.00 -3.51
N LYS A 234 -16.55 2.71 -4.61
CA LYS A 234 -17.85 2.67 -5.31
C LYS A 234 -18.04 1.35 -6.04
N ILE A 235 -16.97 0.58 -6.21
CA ILE A 235 -17.02 -0.71 -6.85
C ILE A 235 -17.36 -1.77 -5.80
N PRO A 236 -18.41 -2.60 -6.01
CA PRO A 236 -18.78 -3.64 -5.06
C PRO A 236 -17.60 -4.60 -4.78
N GLY A 237 -17.16 -4.69 -3.52
CA GLY A 237 -16.04 -5.55 -3.12
C GLY A 237 -16.40 -7.04 -3.06
N ASP A 238 -15.40 -7.91 -3.27
CA ASP A 238 -15.41 -9.38 -3.16
C ASP A 238 -16.78 -10.05 -3.40
N THR A 239 -17.28 -9.92 -4.63
CA THR A 239 -18.50 -10.62 -5.03
C THR A 239 -18.17 -12.09 -5.32
N THR A 240 -18.44 -12.98 -4.36
CA THR A 240 -18.72 -14.38 -4.72
C THR A 240 -20.06 -14.39 -5.46
N ILE A 241 -20.03 -14.35 -6.78
CA ILE A 241 -21.24 -14.46 -7.59
C ILE A 241 -21.52 -15.95 -7.82
N SER A 242 -22.52 -16.46 -7.13
CA SER A 242 -23.07 -17.80 -7.34
C SER A 242 -24.21 -17.75 -8.35
N PHE A 243 -24.11 -18.51 -9.45
CA PHE A 243 -25.16 -18.60 -10.47
C PHE A 243 -26.00 -19.86 -10.26
N LYS A 244 -27.33 -19.77 -10.46
CA LYS A 244 -28.23 -20.93 -10.55
C LYS A 244 -28.79 -21.07 -11.97
N GLU A 245 -28.59 -22.26 -12.56
CA GLU A 245 -29.10 -22.74 -13.85
C GLU A 245 -28.71 -21.94 -15.11
N VAL A 246 -27.80 -22.50 -15.92
CA VAL A 246 -27.47 -21.98 -17.26
C VAL A 246 -27.48 -23.12 -18.28
N ASN A 247 -28.46 -23.15 -19.17
CA ASN A 247 -28.61 -24.24 -20.15
C ASN A 247 -27.68 -24.03 -21.36
N ALA A 248 -26.43 -24.49 -21.25
CA ALA A 248 -25.44 -24.37 -22.33
C ALA A 248 -25.23 -25.71 -23.04
N ASN A 249 -25.69 -25.81 -24.29
CA ASN A 249 -25.28 -26.86 -25.20
C ASN A 249 -24.43 -26.20 -26.30
N ARG A 250 -23.12 -26.53 -26.30
CA ARG A 250 -22.07 -26.14 -27.26
C ARG A 250 -21.41 -24.78 -26.99
N ALA A 251 -20.27 -24.80 -26.29
CA ALA A 251 -19.29 -23.71 -26.37
C ALA A 251 -17.89 -24.29 -26.21
N ALA A 252 -17.04 -24.09 -27.22
CA ALA A 252 -15.63 -24.49 -27.25
C ALA A 252 -14.74 -23.27 -27.14
N PHE A 253 -13.87 -23.22 -26.13
CA PHE A 253 -12.96 -22.09 -25.91
C PHE A 253 -11.59 -22.37 -26.51
N HIS A 254 -11.10 -21.47 -27.38
CA HIS A 254 -9.70 -21.32 -27.76
C HIS A 254 -9.28 -19.87 -27.48
N ILE A 255 -8.21 -19.68 -26.70
CA ILE A 255 -7.66 -18.37 -26.33
C ILE A 255 -6.34 -18.16 -27.07
N SER A 256 -6.20 -17.07 -27.82
CA SER A 256 -4.91 -16.62 -28.37
C SER A 256 -4.67 -15.13 -28.09
N MET A 257 -3.78 -14.89 -27.12
CA MET A 257 -2.89 -13.74 -26.81
C MET A 257 -3.35 -12.27 -26.97
N LEU A 258 -3.38 -11.57 -25.82
CA LEU A 258 -2.93 -10.18 -25.67
C LEU A 258 -1.41 -10.20 -25.39
N ALA A 259 -0.68 -9.22 -25.89
CA ALA A 259 0.78 -9.18 -25.87
C ALA A 259 1.36 -9.37 -24.44
N ASP A 260 2.33 -10.29 -24.36
CA ASP A 260 3.24 -10.60 -23.26
C ASP A 260 2.70 -11.21 -21.95
N THR A 261 1.44 -11.65 -21.88
CA THR A 261 0.99 -12.50 -20.76
C THR A 261 1.23 -13.99 -21.06
N LYS A 262 2.15 -14.65 -20.34
CA LYS A 262 2.34 -16.11 -20.43
C LYS A 262 1.17 -16.85 -19.77
N VAL A 263 0.20 -17.28 -20.54
CA VAL A 263 -0.85 -18.22 -20.11
C VAL A 263 -0.27 -19.64 -20.15
N SER A 264 0.13 -20.21 -19.00
CA SER A 264 0.83 -21.50 -18.97
C SER A 264 -0.07 -22.73 -18.98
N ASP A 265 -1.34 -22.65 -18.53
CA ASP A 265 -2.11 -23.86 -18.20
C ASP A 265 -3.58 -23.82 -18.61
N PHE A 266 -3.85 -23.84 -19.92
CA PHE A 266 -5.20 -24.03 -20.46
C PHE A 266 -5.51 -25.53 -20.65
N LYS A 267 -6.39 -26.11 -19.81
CA LYS A 267 -6.94 -27.47 -20.03
C LYS A 267 -8.37 -27.38 -20.58
N PRO A 268 -8.61 -27.71 -21.86
CA PRO A 268 -9.95 -27.59 -22.43
C PRO A 268 -10.86 -28.73 -21.93
N PHE A 269 -11.86 -28.40 -21.13
CA PHE A 269 -12.98 -29.31 -20.84
C PHE A 269 -14.22 -28.84 -21.59
N LEU A 270 -14.60 -29.61 -22.60
CA LEU A 270 -15.62 -29.24 -23.57
C LEU A 270 -16.66 -30.34 -23.68
N LYS A 271 -17.94 -29.95 -23.54
CA LYS A 271 -19.19 -30.73 -23.48
C LYS A 271 -19.71 -30.98 -22.05
N LEU A 272 -20.42 -30.00 -21.50
CA LEU A 272 -21.33 -30.24 -20.38
C LEU A 272 -22.52 -29.28 -20.39
N LYS A 273 -23.67 -29.79 -19.92
CA LYS A 273 -24.78 -28.97 -19.41
C LYS A 273 -24.32 -28.29 -18.12
N ILE A 274 -24.31 -26.96 -18.14
CA ILE A 274 -23.73 -26.12 -17.10
C ILE A 274 -24.75 -25.95 -15.97
N LYS A 275 -24.38 -26.27 -14.72
CA LYS A 275 -25.29 -26.10 -13.59
C LYS A 275 -24.92 -24.91 -12.71
N GLU A 276 -23.67 -24.78 -12.24
CA GLU A 276 -23.25 -23.65 -11.39
C GLU A 276 -21.73 -23.39 -11.52
N PHE A 277 -21.32 -22.13 -11.69
CA PHE A 277 -19.93 -21.68 -11.61
C PHE A 277 -19.73 -20.73 -10.42
N VAL A 278 -18.50 -20.69 -9.90
CA VAL A 278 -18.07 -19.76 -8.86
C VAL A 278 -16.79 -19.07 -9.33
N LEU A 279 -16.83 -17.76 -9.51
CA LEU A 279 -15.61 -16.98 -9.71
C LEU A 279 -14.95 -16.79 -8.34
N LYS A 280 -13.70 -17.24 -8.21
CA LYS A 280 -12.90 -17.11 -6.99
C LYS A 280 -11.61 -16.38 -7.31
N ARG A 281 -11.12 -15.61 -6.36
CA ARG A 281 -9.78 -15.06 -6.40
C ARG A 281 -8.79 -16.07 -5.82
N ASP A 282 -7.68 -16.28 -6.50
CA ASP A 282 -6.56 -17.11 -6.04
C ASP A 282 -5.24 -16.37 -6.32
N GLY A 283 -4.74 -15.62 -5.33
CA GLY A 283 -3.56 -14.77 -5.49
C GLY A 283 -3.75 -13.67 -6.53
N SER A 284 -2.85 -13.65 -7.53
CA SER A 284 -2.90 -12.77 -8.72
C SER A 284 -3.80 -13.32 -9.83
N ALA A 285 -4.55 -14.39 -9.56
CA ALA A 285 -5.42 -15.01 -10.53
C ALA A 285 -6.90 -14.91 -10.17
N LEU A 286 -7.74 -14.79 -11.21
CA LEU A 286 -9.16 -15.06 -11.17
C LEU A 286 -9.40 -16.46 -11.69
N VAL A 287 -10.05 -17.27 -10.87
CA VAL A 287 -10.29 -18.68 -11.13
C VAL A 287 -11.78 -18.95 -11.18
N LEU A 288 -12.28 -19.35 -12.34
CA LEU A 288 -13.62 -19.82 -12.53
C LEU A 288 -13.69 -21.30 -12.15
N PHE A 289 -14.46 -21.64 -11.12
CA PHE A 289 -14.66 -23.02 -10.66
C PHE A 289 -16.02 -23.55 -11.09
N HIS A 290 -16.04 -24.72 -11.72
CA HIS A 290 -17.24 -25.52 -11.92
C HIS A 290 -17.46 -26.43 -10.71
N GLN A 291 -18.68 -26.45 -10.15
CA GLN A 291 -18.95 -27.19 -8.90
C GLN A 291 -18.59 -28.68 -8.93
N GLU A 292 -18.84 -29.37 -10.05
CA GLU A 292 -18.57 -30.82 -10.15
C GLU A 292 -17.20 -31.18 -10.73
N LYS A 293 -16.50 -30.22 -11.35
CA LYS A 293 -15.28 -30.50 -12.14
C LYS A 293 -14.03 -29.74 -11.68
N GLY A 294 -14.18 -28.86 -10.70
CA GLY A 294 -13.09 -28.05 -10.19
C GLY A 294 -12.78 -26.86 -11.08
N GLU A 295 -11.51 -26.47 -11.13
CA GLU A 295 -11.03 -25.30 -11.86
C GLU A 295 -11.29 -25.42 -13.38
N ALA A 296 -12.02 -24.46 -13.93
CA ALA A 296 -12.43 -24.41 -15.32
C ALA A 296 -11.67 -23.35 -16.14
N LEU A 297 -11.29 -22.23 -15.52
CA LEU A 297 -10.49 -21.17 -16.15
C LEU A 297 -9.68 -20.46 -15.07
N ARG A 298 -8.40 -20.19 -15.32
CA ARG A 298 -7.55 -19.34 -14.48
C ARG A 298 -6.96 -18.23 -15.34
N LEU A 299 -7.19 -16.99 -14.92
CA LEU A 299 -6.67 -15.79 -15.54
C LEU A 299 -5.72 -15.13 -14.55
N THR A 300 -4.42 -15.13 -14.84
CA THR A 300 -3.40 -14.53 -13.98
C THR A 300 -3.05 -13.14 -14.51
N PHE A 301 -2.92 -12.17 -13.61
CA PHE A 301 -2.65 -10.78 -13.94
C PHE A 301 -1.45 -10.28 -13.14
N ASP A 302 -0.55 -9.55 -13.78
CA ASP A 302 0.66 -9.03 -13.12
C ASP A 302 0.34 -7.82 -12.22
N ASP A 303 -0.77 -7.14 -12.49
CA ASP A 303 -1.28 -6.00 -11.73
C ASP A 303 -2.52 -6.39 -10.91
N GLU A 304 -2.39 -6.31 -9.58
CA GLU A 304 -3.43 -6.71 -8.61
C GLU A 304 -4.66 -5.81 -8.64
N ASP A 305 -4.51 -4.55 -9.07
CA ASP A 305 -5.61 -3.60 -9.17
C ASP A 305 -6.32 -3.73 -10.52
N PHE A 306 -5.60 -4.07 -11.59
CA PHE A 306 -6.20 -4.47 -12.87
C PHE A 306 -6.96 -5.79 -12.77
N LEU A 307 -6.48 -6.75 -11.98
CA LEU A 307 -7.20 -7.98 -11.64
C LEU A 307 -8.58 -7.67 -11.03
N LYS A 308 -8.60 -6.78 -10.04
CA LYS A 308 -9.85 -6.33 -9.39
C LYS A 308 -10.76 -5.68 -10.42
N TYR A 309 -10.22 -4.76 -11.23
CA TYR A 309 -10.95 -4.07 -12.29
C TYR A 309 -11.55 -5.03 -13.33
N PHE A 310 -10.79 -6.01 -13.83
CA PHE A 310 -11.28 -7.01 -14.78
C PHE A 310 -12.33 -7.94 -14.16
N ALA A 311 -12.12 -8.38 -12.92
CA ALA A 311 -13.10 -9.17 -12.18
C ALA A 311 -14.46 -8.49 -12.14
N LEU A 312 -14.46 -7.16 -12.00
CA LEU A 312 -15.63 -6.31 -11.84
C LEU A 312 -16.41 -6.11 -13.14
N ILE A 313 -15.71 -5.83 -14.25
CA ILE A 313 -16.33 -5.76 -15.57
C ILE A 313 -16.94 -7.12 -15.94
N PHE A 314 -16.18 -8.20 -15.71
CA PHE A 314 -16.59 -9.54 -16.05
C PHE A 314 -17.80 -10.00 -15.21
N ALA A 315 -17.79 -9.74 -13.90
CA ALA A 315 -18.89 -9.99 -12.99
C ALA A 315 -20.19 -9.30 -13.42
N ARG A 316 -20.12 -8.00 -13.71
CA ARG A 316 -21.30 -7.18 -14.08
C ARG A 316 -21.85 -7.56 -15.45
N TRP A 317 -20.95 -7.81 -16.42
CA TRP A 317 -21.32 -8.34 -17.73
C TRP A 317 -22.09 -9.66 -17.60
N ILE A 318 -21.66 -10.59 -16.74
CA ILE A 318 -22.41 -11.84 -16.54
C ILE A 318 -23.77 -11.57 -15.88
N GLU A 319 -23.85 -10.70 -14.88
CA GLU A 319 -25.11 -10.39 -14.19
C GLU A 319 -26.16 -9.79 -15.12
N ASP A 320 -25.77 -8.84 -15.97
CA ASP A 320 -26.66 -8.17 -16.92
C ASP A 320 -27.16 -9.10 -18.03
N ASN A 321 -26.35 -10.09 -18.40
CA ASN A 321 -26.69 -11.07 -19.43
C ASN A 321 -27.39 -12.33 -18.87
N SER A 322 -27.30 -12.58 -17.55
CA SER A 322 -27.96 -13.73 -16.89
C SER A 322 -29.49 -13.61 -16.83
N LYS A 323 -30.02 -12.38 -16.76
CA LYS A 323 -31.46 -12.10 -16.58
C LYS A 323 -32.32 -12.29 -17.84
N LYS A 324 -31.71 -12.48 -19.02
CA LYS A 324 -32.43 -12.58 -20.30
C LYS A 324 -32.70 -14.01 -20.79
N GLY A 325 -32.27 -15.02 -20.03
CA GLY A 325 -32.27 -16.40 -20.49
C GLY A 325 -31.25 -16.57 -21.62
N PHE A 326 -30.14 -17.23 -21.34
CA PHE A 326 -29.02 -17.34 -22.27
C PHE A 326 -29.46 -17.96 -23.61
N LYS A 327 -29.61 -17.13 -24.64
CA LYS A 327 -29.62 -17.52 -26.06
C LYS A 327 -28.65 -16.59 -26.78
N GLY A 328 -27.39 -16.95 -26.73
CA GLY A 328 -26.32 -16.28 -27.47
C GLY A 328 -25.07 -17.14 -27.45
N GLU A 329 -24.44 -17.30 -28.61
CA GLU A 329 -23.03 -17.66 -28.70
C GLU A 329 -22.21 -16.50 -28.12
N PHE A 330 -21.28 -16.80 -27.22
CA PHE A 330 -20.17 -15.88 -26.94
C PHE A 330 -19.01 -16.32 -27.80
N ASP A 331 -19.03 -15.89 -29.06
CA ASP A 331 -17.83 -15.89 -29.87
C ASP A 331 -16.88 -14.85 -29.25
N LEU A 332 -15.73 -15.31 -28.73
CA LEU A 332 -14.56 -14.46 -28.63
C LEU A 332 -14.09 -14.22 -30.08
N PRO A 333 -14.37 -13.06 -30.69
CA PRO A 333 -13.88 -12.79 -32.04
C PRO A 333 -12.36 -12.66 -31.95
N SER A 334 -11.66 -12.91 -33.04
CA SER A 334 -10.33 -12.30 -33.21
C SER A 334 -10.45 -10.81 -32.88
N VAL A 335 -9.52 -10.29 -32.08
CA VAL A 335 -9.55 -8.98 -31.37
C VAL A 335 -9.87 -7.75 -32.24
N THR A 336 -10.06 -7.89 -33.55
CA THR A 336 -10.47 -6.83 -34.46
C THR A 336 -11.93 -6.36 -34.31
N ASN A 337 -12.90 -7.19 -33.89
CA ASN A 337 -14.34 -6.81 -33.91
C ASN A 337 -15.10 -6.86 -32.57
N LEU A 338 -14.46 -7.26 -31.46
CA LEU A 338 -15.04 -7.17 -30.11
C LEU A 338 -15.27 -5.70 -29.69
N ALA A 339 -14.53 -4.78 -30.30
CA ALA A 339 -14.51 -3.38 -29.92
C ALA A 339 -15.76 -2.59 -30.32
N GLU A 340 -16.67 -3.04 -31.21
CA GLU A 340 -17.77 -2.17 -31.67
C GLU A 340 -19.13 -2.47 -31.03
N SER A 341 -19.46 -3.73 -30.76
CA SER A 341 -20.78 -4.13 -30.23
C SER A 341 -20.90 -3.95 -28.71
N ILE A 342 -19.78 -4.07 -27.99
CA ILE A 342 -19.71 -3.94 -26.53
C ILE A 342 -19.16 -2.57 -26.12
N LYS A 343 -18.57 -1.81 -27.06
CA LYS A 343 -18.10 -0.42 -26.84
C LYS A 343 -19.13 0.45 -26.15
N PRO A 344 -20.44 0.42 -26.49
CA PRO A 344 -21.41 1.29 -25.83
C PRO A 344 -21.64 0.90 -24.37
N THR A 345 -21.68 -0.40 -24.07
CA THR A 345 -21.90 -0.93 -22.71
C THR A 345 -20.64 -0.84 -21.85
N LEU A 346 -19.47 -1.11 -22.43
CA LEU A 346 -18.18 -0.87 -21.80
C LEU A 346 -17.96 0.62 -21.59
N ALA A 347 -18.19 1.49 -22.58
CA ALA A 347 -18.11 2.95 -22.40
C ALA A 347 -19.13 3.48 -21.39
N GLN A 348 -20.32 2.86 -21.30
CA GLN A 348 -21.31 3.21 -20.29
C GLN A 348 -20.85 2.76 -18.89
N LEU A 349 -20.31 1.55 -18.74
CA LEU A 349 -19.75 1.04 -17.48
C LEU A 349 -18.46 1.76 -17.07
N GLU A 350 -17.58 2.08 -18.02
CA GLU A 350 -16.38 2.91 -17.86
C GLU A 350 -16.77 4.31 -17.38
N LYS A 351 -17.85 4.88 -17.94
CA LYS A 351 -18.41 6.18 -17.52
C LYS A 351 -19.14 6.12 -16.17
N GLU A 352 -19.81 5.02 -15.84
CA GLU A 352 -20.52 4.84 -14.56
C GLU A 352 -19.56 4.51 -13.40
N ILE A 353 -18.45 3.80 -13.67
CA ILE A 353 -17.44 3.38 -12.70
C ILE A 353 -16.29 4.41 -12.59
N GLY A 354 -16.09 5.24 -13.62
CA GLY A 354 -14.96 6.18 -13.70
C GLY A 354 -13.64 5.46 -14.02
N ALA A 355 -13.67 4.45 -14.90
CA ALA A 355 -12.50 3.64 -15.22
C ALA A 355 -11.35 4.45 -15.86
N ASP A 356 -11.70 5.33 -16.80
CA ASP A 356 -10.75 6.27 -17.40
C ASP A 356 -10.15 7.20 -16.35
N ASP A 357 -10.94 7.63 -15.37
CA ASP A 357 -10.47 8.45 -14.25
C ASP A 357 -9.48 7.67 -13.37
N ILE A 358 -9.74 6.39 -13.08
CA ILE A 358 -8.82 5.52 -12.31
C ILE A 358 -7.51 5.34 -13.07
N LEU A 359 -7.55 5.02 -14.36
CA LEU A 359 -6.36 4.85 -15.20
C LEU A 359 -5.56 6.15 -15.33
N ALA A 360 -6.24 7.28 -15.50
CA ALA A 360 -5.62 8.60 -15.53
C ALA A 360 -4.92 8.91 -14.19
N ILE A 361 -5.60 8.70 -13.06
CA ILE A 361 -5.02 8.86 -11.73
C ILE A 361 -3.81 7.93 -11.53
N GLN A 362 -3.87 6.68 -11.99
CA GLN A 362 -2.73 5.76 -11.91
C GLN A 362 -1.54 6.24 -12.75
N SER A 363 -1.78 6.77 -13.95
CA SER A 363 -0.73 7.39 -14.77
C SER A 363 -0.11 8.58 -14.05
N GLU A 364 -0.93 9.46 -13.46
CA GLU A 364 -0.45 10.60 -12.69
C GLU A 364 0.35 10.19 -11.44
N ILE A 365 -0.06 9.13 -10.74
CA ILE A 365 0.69 8.54 -9.63
C ILE A 365 2.06 8.09 -10.14
N ALA A 366 2.12 7.34 -11.24
CA ALA A 366 3.37 6.82 -11.80
C ALA A 366 4.31 7.94 -12.27
N GLU A 367 3.79 9.00 -12.89
CA GLU A 367 4.57 10.18 -13.29
C GLU A 367 5.09 10.97 -12.09
N THR A 368 4.24 11.14 -11.07
CA THR A 368 4.61 11.83 -9.83
C THR A 368 5.69 11.03 -9.09
N ASP A 369 5.58 9.71 -9.05
CA ASP A 369 6.55 8.82 -8.44
C ASP A 369 7.93 8.89 -9.13
N LYS A 370 7.96 8.87 -10.47
CA LYS A 370 9.19 9.10 -11.24
C LYS A 370 9.82 10.47 -10.96
N THR A 371 8.98 11.50 -10.80
CA THR A 371 9.43 12.85 -10.47
C THR A 371 10.05 12.89 -9.07
N ILE A 372 9.40 12.26 -8.10
CA ILE A 372 9.90 12.09 -6.73
C ILE A 372 11.26 11.41 -6.75
N ASP A 373 11.37 10.25 -7.39
CA ASP A 373 12.60 9.47 -7.39
C ASP A 373 13.75 10.25 -8.01
N LYS A 374 13.51 10.94 -9.13
CA LYS A 374 14.51 11.82 -9.75
C LYS A 374 15.01 12.90 -8.78
N MET A 375 14.08 13.61 -8.13
CA MET A 375 14.43 14.67 -7.18
C MET A 375 15.16 14.12 -5.95
N VAL A 376 14.80 12.92 -5.49
CA VAL A 376 15.51 12.24 -4.40
C VAL A 376 16.92 11.83 -4.84
N TYR A 377 17.11 11.30 -6.04
CA TYR A 377 18.46 10.99 -6.54
C TYR A 377 19.36 12.23 -6.59
N GLU A 378 18.83 13.35 -7.08
CA GLU A 378 19.54 14.64 -7.09
C GLU A 378 19.86 15.13 -5.67
N LEU A 379 18.90 15.01 -4.74
CA LEU A 379 19.07 15.39 -3.33
C LEU A 379 20.21 14.63 -2.64
N TYR A 380 20.44 13.38 -3.03
CA TYR A 380 21.51 12.51 -2.51
C TYR A 380 22.77 12.50 -3.39
N GLU A 381 22.87 13.38 -4.39
CA GLU A 381 24.04 13.54 -5.27
C GLU A 381 24.40 12.25 -6.05
N LEU A 382 23.39 11.49 -6.47
CA LEU A 382 23.57 10.29 -7.31
C LEU A 382 23.89 10.67 -8.77
N THR A 383 24.80 9.90 -9.37
CA THR A 383 25.13 9.97 -10.80
C THR A 383 24.18 9.11 -11.64
N PRO A 384 24.09 9.30 -12.96
CA PRO A 384 23.31 8.42 -13.83
C PRO A 384 23.68 6.94 -13.69
N GLU A 385 24.96 6.63 -13.46
CA GLU A 385 25.45 5.27 -13.20
C GLU A 385 24.93 4.71 -11.88
N ASP A 386 24.90 5.54 -10.82
CA ASP A 386 24.32 5.15 -9.53
C ASP A 386 22.82 4.87 -9.67
N VAL A 387 22.10 5.75 -10.36
CA VAL A 387 20.65 5.62 -10.60
C VAL A 387 20.35 4.34 -11.37
N ALA A 388 21.14 4.02 -12.41
CA ALA A 388 20.98 2.78 -13.14
C ALA A 388 21.12 1.55 -12.24
N VAL A 389 22.02 1.55 -11.25
CA VAL A 389 22.15 0.44 -10.27
C VAL A 389 20.93 0.36 -9.36
N VAL A 390 20.45 1.50 -8.84
CA VAL A 390 19.25 1.56 -7.98
C VAL A 390 17.99 1.11 -8.73
N GLU A 391 17.89 1.42 -10.03
CA GLU A 391 16.75 1.04 -10.85
C GLU A 391 16.81 -0.40 -11.37
N THR A 392 18.01 -0.91 -11.68
CA THR A 392 18.17 -2.25 -12.26
C THR A 392 18.07 -3.38 -11.26
N LEU A 393 18.38 -3.17 -9.97
CA LEU A 393 18.29 -4.24 -8.97
C LEU A 393 16.82 -4.59 -8.72
N PRO A 394 16.33 -5.73 -9.25
CA PRO A 394 14.99 -6.17 -8.96
C PRO A 394 14.99 -6.65 -7.52
N VAL A 395 13.90 -6.37 -6.81
CA VAL A 395 13.62 -6.99 -5.51
C VAL A 395 13.74 -8.52 -5.61
N GLU A 396 13.50 -9.12 -6.78
CA GLU A 396 13.69 -10.54 -7.07
C GLU A 396 15.15 -11.02 -7.12
N GLU A 397 16.10 -10.26 -7.64
CA GLU A 397 17.52 -10.67 -7.68
C GLU A 397 18.13 -10.59 -6.28
N VAL A 398 17.67 -9.64 -5.45
CA VAL A 398 17.93 -9.60 -4.01
C VAL A 398 17.30 -10.82 -3.31
N ARG A 399 16.02 -11.12 -3.55
CA ARG A 399 15.35 -12.34 -3.01
C ARG A 399 16.09 -13.62 -3.38
N ARG A 400 16.58 -13.72 -4.62
CA ARG A 400 17.32 -14.88 -5.14
C ARG A 400 18.74 -14.96 -4.57
N LYS A 401 19.43 -13.83 -4.35
CA LYS A 401 20.79 -13.75 -3.74
C LYS A 401 20.80 -14.23 -2.28
N TYR A 402 19.69 -14.08 -1.56
CA TYR A 402 19.57 -14.45 -0.14
C TYR A 402 18.66 -15.67 0.12
N GLY A 403 18.22 -16.40 -0.91
CA GLY A 403 17.67 -17.76 -0.78
C GLY A 403 16.15 -17.88 -0.64
N TRP A 404 15.37 -16.97 -1.22
CA TRP A 404 13.91 -17.00 -1.17
C TRP A 404 13.31 -17.31 -2.55
N HIS A 405 12.47 -18.35 -2.62
CA HIS A 405 11.80 -18.85 -3.84
C HIS A 405 10.46 -18.18 -4.10
#